data_AF-A0A183D6V8-F1
#
_entry.id   AF-A0A183D6V8-F1
#
_cell.length_a   1.000
_cell.length_b   1.000
_cell.length_c   1.000
_cell.angle_alpha   90.00
_cell.angle_beta   90.00
_cell.angle_gamma   90.00
#
_symmetry.space_group_name_H-M   'P 1'
#
loop_
_entity.id
_entity.type
_entity.pdbx_description
1 polymer ?
#
loop_
_entity_poly.entity_id
_entity_poly.type
_entity_poly.pdbx_seq_one_letter_code
_entity_poly.pdbx_strand_id
1 'polypeptide(L)'
;MEIRATTGRAVREMSEGMYYFSNDKRSLMMGVRLNEPTETDIHKLGWLRKDGSSWFIRNGIIKITDSQHVTVENCKEQRYLTRYNAEYFVMHGDRISELDLGYRVEEQNWIERAEISSDDRVIRVVHAEGTVIHVSISSGTRPLIVRHASHLLTFNGTIRMDEQSNRFLNLTILGGKGTLIGYVHRSEDKSGTDWSFSVEIGTATRTRFIATVGGIPPGITSDRYVCLQPAGDANAEQCKWLKYEASPLRERHVAHRWQAGIGDCPGCNERGFENFLQKLDPRQWLDGLNSTTEVVTCALEIALIVLSLLVTLMICTKCIIPLARWTICSSSSKQYKK
;
A
#
# COMPACT_ATOMS: atom_id res chain seq x y z
N MET A 1 -28.58 -46.21 -14.60
CA MET A 1 -28.32 -45.53 -13.31
C MET A 1 -28.04 -44.08 -13.65
N GLU A 2 -28.84 -43.17 -13.12
CA GLU A 2 -28.66 -41.74 -13.31
C GLU A 2 -28.45 -41.09 -11.93
N ILE A 3 -27.52 -40.14 -11.87
CA ILE A 3 -27.15 -39.42 -10.65
C ILE A 3 -27.41 -37.95 -10.93
N ARG A 4 -28.29 -37.33 -10.14
CA ARG A 4 -28.56 -35.89 -10.17
C ARG A 4 -28.01 -35.26 -8.91
N ALA A 5 -27.22 -34.20 -9.07
CA ALA A 5 -26.70 -33.40 -7.96
C ALA A 5 -27.36 -32.02 -7.99
N THR A 6 -27.89 -31.59 -6.85
CA THR A 6 -28.45 -30.25 -6.64
C THR A 6 -27.78 -29.63 -5.43
N THR A 7 -27.33 -28.39 -5.57
CA THR A 7 -26.64 -27.65 -4.51
C THR A 7 -27.13 -26.19 -4.48
N GLY A 8 -27.06 -25.57 -3.31
CA GLY A 8 -27.27 -24.13 -3.15
C GLY A 8 -25.99 -23.33 -3.46
N ARG A 9 -25.99 -22.03 -3.14
CA ARG A 9 -24.75 -21.23 -3.14
C ARG A 9 -23.74 -21.80 -2.13
N ALA A 10 -22.47 -21.56 -2.39
CA ALA A 10 -21.41 -21.87 -1.44
C ALA A 10 -21.60 -21.06 -0.15
N VAL A 11 -21.10 -21.57 0.99
CA VAL A 11 -21.19 -20.88 2.29
C VAL A 11 -20.49 -19.52 2.23
N ARG A 12 -19.39 -19.45 1.48
CA ARG A 12 -18.57 -18.26 1.31
C ARG A 12 -18.27 -18.08 -0.16
N GLU A 13 -18.16 -16.84 -0.58
CA GLU A 13 -17.80 -16.46 -1.94
C GLU A 13 -16.73 -15.36 -1.83
N MET A 14 -15.82 -15.30 -2.80
CA MET A 14 -14.91 -14.16 -2.92
C MET A 14 -15.75 -12.90 -3.18
N SER A 15 -15.50 -11.83 -2.44
CA SER A 15 -16.15 -10.55 -2.69
C SER A 15 -15.76 -10.02 -4.07
N GLU A 16 -16.72 -9.41 -4.77
CA GLU A 16 -16.41 -8.65 -5.97
C GLU A 16 -15.50 -7.48 -5.61
N GLY A 17 -14.40 -7.33 -6.35
CA GLY A 17 -13.40 -6.29 -6.06
C GLY A 17 -12.09 -6.48 -6.79
N MET A 18 -11.14 -5.60 -6.47
CA MET A 18 -9.80 -5.61 -7.06
C MET A 18 -8.87 -6.51 -6.26
N TYR A 19 -8.23 -7.42 -6.98
CA TYR A 19 -7.16 -8.30 -6.49
C TYR A 19 -5.94 -8.13 -7.39
N TYR A 20 -4.76 -8.52 -6.91
CA TYR A 20 -3.57 -8.49 -7.74
C TYR A 20 -2.71 -9.72 -7.52
N PHE A 21 -1.82 -10.01 -8.46
CA PHE A 21 -0.80 -11.02 -8.33
C PHE A 21 0.48 -10.51 -8.98
N SER A 22 1.63 -11.02 -8.53
CA SER A 22 2.89 -10.79 -9.22
C SER A 22 3.07 -11.82 -10.33
N ASN A 23 3.59 -11.37 -11.48
CA ASN A 23 3.89 -12.25 -12.63
C ASN A 23 4.87 -13.36 -12.27
N ASP A 24 5.78 -13.14 -11.31
CA ASP A 24 6.82 -14.11 -10.95
C ASP A 24 6.26 -15.25 -10.11
N LYS A 25 5.39 -14.94 -9.14
CA LYS A 25 4.88 -15.90 -8.15
C LYS A 25 3.49 -16.43 -8.49
N ARG A 26 2.74 -15.72 -9.36
CA ARG A 26 1.32 -15.96 -9.70
C ARG A 26 0.45 -16.32 -8.49
N SER A 27 0.73 -15.71 -7.35
CA SER A 27 -0.05 -15.86 -6.12
C SER A 27 -1.02 -14.71 -6.00
N LEU A 28 -2.31 -15.01 -5.85
CA LEU A 28 -3.35 -14.00 -5.70
C LEU A 28 -3.27 -13.35 -4.32
N MET A 29 -3.22 -12.03 -4.30
CA MET A 29 -3.07 -11.19 -3.11
C MET A 29 -4.33 -10.39 -2.84
N MET A 30 -4.61 -10.17 -1.56
CA MET A 30 -5.72 -9.35 -1.05
C MET A 30 -5.30 -8.58 0.22
N GLY A 31 -6.24 -7.83 0.82
CA GLY A 31 -5.99 -7.05 2.04
C GLY A 31 -5.33 -5.69 1.81
N VAL A 32 -5.26 -5.25 0.54
CA VAL A 32 -4.69 -3.97 0.12
C VAL A 32 -5.78 -3.17 -0.57
N ARG A 33 -5.77 -1.85 -0.42
CA ARG A 33 -6.62 -0.98 -1.24
C ARG A 33 -6.00 -0.83 -2.62
N LEU A 34 -6.71 -1.25 -3.66
CA LEU A 34 -6.27 -1.15 -5.05
C LEU A 34 -7.14 -0.18 -5.83
N ASN A 35 -6.53 0.51 -6.78
CA ASN A 35 -7.24 1.30 -7.76
C ASN A 35 -7.91 0.40 -8.80
N GLU A 36 -9.14 0.75 -9.16
CA GLU A 36 -9.77 0.23 -10.37
C GLU A 36 -9.07 0.74 -11.64
N PRO A 37 -9.27 0.10 -12.81
CA PRO A 37 -8.66 0.55 -14.07
C PRO A 37 -8.97 2.01 -14.44
N THR A 38 -10.12 2.55 -14.03
CA THR A 38 -10.51 3.94 -14.26
C THR A 38 -10.11 4.88 -13.13
N GLU A 39 -9.89 4.35 -11.93
CA GLU A 39 -9.51 5.07 -10.72
C GLU A 39 -8.00 5.31 -10.65
N THR A 40 -7.57 6.40 -10.00
CA THR A 40 -6.16 6.77 -9.92
C THR A 40 -5.82 7.53 -8.63
N ASP A 41 -6.27 7.01 -7.49
CA ASP A 41 -5.97 7.49 -6.14
C ASP A 41 -4.53 7.16 -5.73
N ILE A 42 -3.78 8.18 -5.27
CA ILE A 42 -2.39 8.06 -4.85
C ILE A 42 -2.23 7.36 -3.49
N HIS A 43 -3.33 7.16 -2.76
CA HIS A 43 -3.38 6.44 -1.49
C HIS A 43 -3.73 4.95 -1.63
N LYS A 44 -3.85 4.43 -2.86
CA LYS A 44 -4.16 3.02 -3.16
C LYS A 44 -3.11 2.43 -4.09
N LEU A 45 -2.87 1.12 -4.04
CA LEU A 45 -1.96 0.47 -5.00
C LEU A 45 -2.46 0.68 -6.45
N GLY A 46 -1.53 0.76 -7.42
CA GLY A 46 -1.86 0.80 -8.86
C GLY A 46 -2.01 2.19 -9.48
N TRP A 47 -1.59 3.25 -8.78
CA TRP A 47 -1.49 4.60 -9.36
C TRP A 47 -0.28 4.76 -10.31
N LEU A 48 0.80 3.98 -10.08
CA LEU A 48 1.92 3.83 -11.01
C LEU A 48 1.65 2.63 -11.91
N ARG A 49 1.54 2.86 -13.22
CA ARG A 49 1.12 1.86 -14.21
C ARG A 49 2.16 1.67 -15.29
N LYS A 50 2.24 0.46 -15.82
CA LYS A 50 3.13 0.13 -16.91
C LYS A 50 2.38 0.23 -18.23
N ASP A 51 2.93 0.99 -19.17
CA ASP A 51 2.52 1.02 -20.58
C ASP A 51 3.73 0.70 -21.46
N GLY A 52 3.69 -0.47 -22.10
CA GLY A 52 4.82 -1.04 -22.82
C GLY A 52 6.05 -1.23 -21.92
N SER A 53 7.13 -0.49 -22.22
CA SER A 53 8.36 -0.47 -21.43
C SER A 53 8.41 0.65 -20.39
N SER A 54 7.45 1.58 -20.42
CA SER A 54 7.46 2.79 -19.60
C SER A 54 6.53 2.65 -18.39
N TRP A 55 6.91 3.29 -17.29
CA TRP A 55 6.05 3.46 -16.14
C TRP A 55 5.54 4.90 -16.11
N PHE A 56 4.25 5.08 -15.89
CA PHE A 56 3.62 6.39 -15.88
C PHE A 56 2.55 6.49 -14.79
N ILE A 57 2.29 7.73 -14.39
CA ILE A 57 1.23 8.09 -13.46
C ILE A 57 0.19 8.86 -14.26
N ARG A 58 -1.04 8.36 -14.31
CA ARG A 58 -2.12 9.05 -15.02
C ARG A 58 -2.44 10.37 -14.32
N ASN A 59 -2.39 11.47 -15.09
CA ASN A 59 -2.40 12.86 -14.60
C ASN A 59 -1.27 13.15 -13.60
N GLY A 60 -0.10 12.55 -13.83
CA GLY A 60 1.05 12.60 -12.92
C GLY A 60 1.51 14.01 -12.57
N ILE A 61 1.53 14.94 -13.53
CA ILE A 61 1.96 16.34 -13.27
C ILE A 61 1.12 16.95 -12.15
N ILE A 62 -0.21 16.90 -12.27
CA ILE A 62 -1.13 17.48 -11.29
C ILE A 62 -0.97 16.76 -9.94
N LYS A 63 -0.99 15.43 -9.94
CA LYS A 63 -0.98 14.64 -8.70
C LYS A 63 0.33 14.68 -7.93
N ILE A 64 1.45 14.68 -8.64
CA ILE A 64 2.76 14.78 -8.00
C ILE A 64 2.94 16.17 -7.43
N THR A 65 2.55 17.22 -8.15
CA THR A 65 2.59 18.59 -7.62
C THR A 65 1.68 18.75 -6.38
N ASP A 66 0.48 18.16 -6.39
CA ASP A 66 -0.45 18.25 -5.25
C ASP A 66 -0.02 17.38 -4.05
N SER A 67 0.65 16.25 -4.29
CA SER A 67 1.06 15.32 -3.23
C SER A 67 2.42 15.66 -2.63
N GLN A 68 3.35 16.20 -3.43
CA GLN A 68 4.68 16.58 -2.97
C GLN A 68 4.62 17.93 -2.28
N HIS A 69 5.09 17.97 -1.04
CA HIS A 69 5.29 19.22 -0.34
C HIS A 69 6.76 19.37 0.02
N VAL A 70 7.31 20.52 -0.31
CA VAL A 70 8.71 20.86 -0.05
C VAL A 70 8.74 22.06 0.90
N THR A 71 9.44 21.91 2.02
CA THR A 71 9.71 22.97 2.98
C THR A 71 11.19 23.30 2.93
N VAL A 72 11.54 24.54 2.61
CA VAL A 72 12.93 24.98 2.63
C VAL A 72 13.35 25.25 4.07
N GLU A 73 14.35 24.52 4.58
CA GLU A 73 14.94 24.78 5.90
C GLU A 73 15.92 25.96 5.81
N ASN A 74 16.80 25.91 4.82
CA ASN A 74 17.83 26.91 4.62
C ASN A 74 18.10 27.07 3.13
N CYS A 75 17.65 28.20 2.58
CA CYS A 75 17.85 28.51 1.16
C CYS A 75 19.33 28.66 0.81
N LYS A 76 20.15 29.19 1.74
CA LYS A 76 21.60 29.36 1.55
C LYS A 76 22.35 28.02 1.61
N GLU A 77 21.94 27.09 2.46
CA GLU A 77 22.55 25.76 2.48
C GLU A 77 21.86 24.78 1.52
N GLN A 78 20.85 25.26 0.77
CA GLN A 78 20.00 24.45 -0.11
C GLN A 78 19.39 23.25 0.60
N ARG A 79 19.14 23.39 1.90
CA ARG A 79 18.52 22.35 2.71
C ARG A 79 17.01 22.46 2.62
N TYR A 80 16.38 21.35 2.25
CA TYR A 80 14.93 21.26 2.19
C TYR A 80 14.47 19.93 2.80
N LEU A 81 13.26 19.96 3.33
CA LEU A 81 12.51 18.78 3.72
C LEU A 81 11.48 18.51 2.64
N THR A 82 11.49 17.30 2.08
CA THR A 82 10.46 16.85 1.16
C THR A 82 9.57 15.82 1.84
N ARG A 83 8.26 15.92 1.61
CA ARG A 83 7.27 14.91 1.97
C ARG A 83 6.41 14.60 0.76
N TYR A 84 5.94 13.37 0.68
CA TYR A 84 4.95 12.95 -0.30
C TYR A 84 3.72 12.48 0.44
N ASN A 85 2.58 13.10 0.15
CA ASN A 85 1.28 12.63 0.61
C ASN A 85 0.77 11.54 -0.34
N ALA A 86 1.44 10.38 -0.31
CA ALA A 86 1.16 9.24 -1.17
C ALA A 86 1.34 7.94 -0.37
N GLU A 87 0.63 6.88 -0.75
CA GLU A 87 0.88 5.53 -0.21
C GLU A 87 1.50 4.66 -1.31
N TYR A 88 2.12 3.55 -0.91
CA TYR A 88 2.63 2.54 -1.85
C TYR A 88 3.77 2.97 -2.80
N PHE A 89 4.70 3.79 -2.31
CA PHE A 89 5.97 4.06 -2.99
C PHE A 89 7.17 3.82 -2.06
N VAL A 90 8.33 3.64 -2.68
CA VAL A 90 9.63 3.58 -2.01
C VAL A 90 10.52 4.68 -2.57
N MET A 91 11.28 5.33 -1.70
CA MET A 91 12.33 6.26 -2.12
C MET A 91 13.69 5.55 -2.11
N HIS A 92 14.72 6.22 -2.63
CA HIS A 92 16.07 5.68 -2.64
C HIS A 92 16.56 5.40 -1.21
N GLY A 93 16.85 4.13 -0.91
CA GLY A 93 17.28 3.67 0.42
C GLY A 93 16.20 2.94 1.24
N ASP A 94 14.92 3.03 0.87
CA ASP A 94 13.84 2.32 1.54
C ASP A 94 13.77 0.85 1.10
N ARG A 95 13.40 -0.04 2.03
CA ARG A 95 13.16 -1.46 1.72
C ARG A 95 11.69 -1.70 1.41
N ILE A 96 11.43 -2.47 0.35
CA ILE A 96 10.06 -2.90 -0.03
C ILE A 96 9.37 -3.66 1.12
N SER A 97 10.13 -4.32 1.99
CA SER A 97 9.61 -5.02 3.18
C SER A 97 8.92 -4.11 4.20
N GLU A 98 9.09 -2.78 4.10
CA GLU A 98 8.40 -1.82 4.96
C GLU A 98 6.98 -1.49 4.47
N LEU A 99 6.60 -1.95 3.26
CA LEU A 99 5.25 -1.75 2.73
C LEU A 99 4.33 -2.92 3.03
N ASP A 100 3.14 -2.59 3.55
CA ASP A 100 2.06 -3.55 3.69
C ASP A 100 1.40 -3.85 2.33
N LEU A 101 1.95 -4.85 1.65
CA LEU A 101 1.44 -5.40 0.39
C LEU A 101 0.30 -6.43 0.60
N GLY A 102 -0.30 -6.48 1.80
CA GLY A 102 -1.39 -7.38 2.12
C GLY A 102 -0.93 -8.81 2.36
N TYR A 103 -1.77 -9.77 1.98
CA TYR A 103 -1.57 -11.18 2.23
C TYR A 103 -2.15 -12.05 1.11
N ARG A 104 -1.75 -13.32 1.05
CA ARG A 104 -2.26 -14.23 0.02
C ARG A 104 -3.71 -14.59 0.29
N VAL A 105 -4.50 -14.72 -0.75
CA VAL A 105 -5.88 -15.19 -0.65
C VAL A 105 -5.94 -16.58 0.02
N GLU A 106 -4.93 -17.41 -0.19
CA GLU A 106 -4.79 -18.75 0.42
C GLU A 106 -4.52 -18.72 1.94
N GLU A 107 -4.20 -17.57 2.53
CA GLU A 107 -4.13 -17.44 4.00
C GLU A 107 -5.54 -17.43 4.64
N GLN A 108 -6.59 -17.27 3.83
CA GLN A 108 -7.97 -17.48 4.28
C GLN A 108 -8.22 -18.97 4.54
N ASN A 109 -8.64 -19.30 5.76
CA ASN A 109 -8.85 -20.70 6.16
C ASN A 109 -9.89 -21.47 5.32
N TRP A 110 -10.79 -20.77 4.63
CA TRP A 110 -11.81 -21.39 3.79
C TRP A 110 -11.36 -21.62 2.34
N ILE A 111 -10.18 -21.15 1.98
CA ILE A 111 -9.60 -21.29 0.65
C ILE A 111 -8.50 -22.33 0.72
N GLU A 112 -8.68 -23.44 0.03
CA GLU A 112 -7.63 -24.45 -0.12
C GLU A 112 -6.55 -23.95 -1.08
N ARG A 113 -6.98 -23.27 -2.16
CA ARG A 113 -6.10 -22.85 -3.25
C ARG A 113 -6.72 -21.77 -4.12
N ALA A 114 -5.89 -20.89 -4.67
CA ALA A 114 -6.30 -19.97 -5.71
C ALA A 114 -5.41 -20.16 -6.96
N GLU A 115 -6.02 -20.66 -8.04
CA GLU A 115 -5.32 -20.91 -9.31
C GLU A 115 -5.67 -19.85 -10.34
N ILE A 116 -4.64 -19.25 -10.93
CA ILE A 116 -4.77 -18.26 -11.99
C ILE A 116 -4.59 -18.98 -13.33
N SER A 117 -5.56 -18.81 -14.24
CA SER A 117 -5.50 -19.38 -15.59
C SER A 117 -4.27 -18.87 -16.35
N SER A 118 -3.77 -19.66 -17.29
CA SER A 118 -2.58 -19.31 -18.08
C SER A 118 -2.74 -18.02 -18.89
N ASP A 119 -3.97 -17.70 -19.30
CA ASP A 119 -4.36 -16.50 -20.06
C ASP A 119 -4.78 -15.30 -19.18
N ASP A 120 -4.64 -15.41 -17.85
CA ASP A 120 -5.00 -14.38 -16.86
C ASP A 120 -6.48 -13.93 -16.86
N ARG A 121 -7.37 -14.67 -17.52
CA ARG A 121 -8.80 -14.30 -17.64
C ARG A 121 -9.69 -14.87 -16.56
N VAL A 122 -9.27 -15.97 -15.97
CA VAL A 122 -10.08 -16.74 -15.01
C VAL A 122 -9.25 -17.05 -13.78
N ILE A 123 -9.84 -16.85 -12.62
CA ILE A 123 -9.29 -17.25 -11.33
C ILE A 123 -10.19 -18.35 -10.78
N ARG A 124 -9.62 -19.52 -10.50
CA ARG A 124 -10.31 -20.65 -9.89
C ARG A 124 -9.96 -20.72 -8.41
N VAL A 125 -10.96 -20.50 -7.56
CA VAL A 125 -10.81 -20.66 -6.11
C VAL A 125 -11.32 -22.03 -5.70
N VAL A 126 -10.46 -22.83 -5.07
CA VAL A 126 -10.82 -24.13 -4.51
C VAL A 126 -11.12 -23.93 -3.03
N HIS A 127 -12.32 -24.28 -2.61
CA HIS A 127 -12.74 -24.08 -1.23
C HIS A 127 -12.25 -25.24 -0.36
N ALA A 128 -11.69 -24.92 0.80
CA ALA A 128 -11.33 -25.90 1.82
C ALA A 128 -12.55 -26.41 2.60
N GLU A 129 -13.65 -25.66 2.59
CA GLU A 129 -14.94 -26.01 3.20
C GLU A 129 -16.06 -26.03 2.16
N GLY A 130 -17.03 -26.93 2.32
CA GLY A 130 -18.10 -27.14 1.34
C GLY A 130 -19.50 -27.19 1.97
N THR A 131 -20.52 -26.84 1.18
CA THR A 131 -21.92 -27.09 1.52
C THR A 131 -22.32 -28.52 1.20
N VAL A 132 -23.38 -29.01 1.86
CA VAL A 132 -23.98 -30.30 1.54
C VAL A 132 -24.61 -30.25 0.14
N ILE A 133 -24.27 -31.24 -0.68
CA ILE A 133 -24.87 -31.44 -2.01
C ILE A 133 -25.92 -32.53 -1.90
N HIS A 134 -27.13 -32.24 -2.38
CA HIS A 134 -28.19 -33.23 -2.46
C HIS A 134 -27.99 -34.09 -3.71
N VAL A 135 -27.78 -35.38 -3.51
CA VAL A 135 -27.61 -36.35 -4.60
C VAL A 135 -28.84 -37.25 -4.67
N SER A 136 -29.51 -37.26 -5.82
CA SER A 136 -30.61 -38.17 -6.13
C SER A 136 -30.13 -39.23 -7.11
N ILE A 137 -30.34 -40.51 -6.77
CA ILE A 137 -29.90 -41.66 -7.56
C ILE A 137 -31.13 -42.40 -8.06
N SER A 138 -31.31 -42.45 -9.38
CA SER A 138 -32.35 -43.23 -10.05
C SER A 138 -31.74 -44.50 -10.66
N SER A 139 -32.30 -45.66 -10.31
CA SER A 139 -31.87 -46.97 -10.79
C SER A 139 -33.07 -47.88 -11.03
N GLY A 140 -32.97 -48.78 -12.01
CA GLY A 140 -34.00 -49.80 -12.26
C GLY A 140 -34.03 -50.91 -11.19
N THR A 141 -33.00 -50.98 -10.35
CA THR A 141 -32.90 -51.90 -9.21
C THR A 141 -32.67 -51.12 -7.92
N ARG A 142 -33.13 -51.67 -6.78
CA ARG A 142 -32.99 -51.03 -5.46
C ARG A 142 -31.50 -50.93 -5.07
N PRO A 143 -30.94 -49.72 -4.90
CA PRO A 143 -29.54 -49.57 -4.52
C PRO A 143 -29.32 -49.93 -3.05
N LEU A 144 -28.19 -50.56 -2.75
CA LEU A 144 -27.70 -50.79 -1.39
C LEU A 144 -26.69 -49.68 -1.02
N ILE A 145 -27.01 -48.86 -0.03
CA ILE A 145 -26.11 -47.83 0.50
C ILE A 145 -25.37 -48.40 1.69
N VAL A 146 -24.06 -48.63 1.53
CA VAL A 146 -23.19 -49.12 2.60
C VAL A 146 -22.55 -47.93 3.30
N ARG A 147 -22.59 -47.93 4.64
CA ARG A 147 -21.92 -46.93 5.49
C ARG A 147 -20.80 -47.61 6.26
N HIS A 148 -19.65 -46.95 6.34
CA HIS A 148 -18.56 -47.41 7.19
C HIS A 148 -18.73 -46.83 8.60
N ALA A 149 -18.41 -47.63 9.62
CA ALA A 149 -18.38 -47.15 10.99
C ALA A 149 -17.31 -46.06 11.15
N SER A 150 -17.68 -44.96 11.81
CA SER A 150 -16.77 -43.90 12.22
C SER A 150 -15.99 -44.32 13.46
N HIS A 151 -14.80 -43.76 13.63
CA HIS A 151 -13.94 -44.05 14.77
C HIS A 151 -13.14 -42.81 15.19
N LEU A 152 -12.89 -42.67 16.48
CA LEU A 152 -12.06 -41.63 17.06
C LEU A 152 -11.22 -42.23 18.19
N LEU A 153 -9.89 -42.09 18.09
CA LEU A 153 -9.00 -42.44 19.21
C LEU A 153 -8.84 -41.26 20.16
N THR A 154 -8.39 -40.11 19.67
CA THR A 154 -8.31 -38.87 20.45
C THR A 154 -8.16 -37.67 19.52
N PHE A 155 -8.28 -36.46 20.06
CA PHE A 155 -8.05 -35.23 19.33
C PHE A 155 -7.39 -34.18 20.23
N ASN A 156 -6.73 -33.20 19.63
CA ASN A 156 -6.32 -31.97 20.27
C ASN A 156 -6.76 -30.79 19.38
N GLY A 157 -6.73 -29.58 19.91
CA GLY A 157 -7.02 -28.41 19.11
C GLY A 157 -6.92 -27.10 19.86
N THR A 158 -7.17 -26.01 19.16
CA THR A 158 -7.26 -24.67 19.73
C THR A 158 -8.37 -23.89 19.02
N ILE A 159 -9.06 -23.04 19.79
CA ILE A 159 -10.01 -22.08 19.26
C ILE A 159 -9.21 -20.81 18.98
N ARG A 160 -9.25 -20.31 17.75
CA ARG A 160 -8.43 -19.16 17.36
C ARG A 160 -9.27 -18.06 16.75
N MET A 161 -8.90 -16.82 17.11
CA MET A 161 -9.26 -15.61 16.38
C MET A 161 -7.99 -15.02 15.78
N ASP A 162 -7.93 -14.94 14.46
CA ASP A 162 -6.75 -14.41 13.76
C ASP A 162 -6.76 -12.87 13.68
N GLU A 163 -5.69 -12.33 13.10
CA GLU A 163 -5.49 -10.89 12.89
C GLU A 163 -6.51 -10.25 11.94
N GLN A 164 -7.30 -11.07 11.24
CA GLN A 164 -8.35 -10.68 10.30
C GLN A 164 -9.74 -10.82 10.93
N SER A 165 -9.82 -11.12 12.23
CA SER A 165 -11.06 -11.40 12.96
C SER A 165 -11.81 -12.66 12.50
N ASN A 166 -11.17 -13.56 11.74
CA ASN A 166 -11.77 -14.86 11.47
C ASN A 166 -11.68 -15.71 12.72
N ARG A 167 -12.80 -16.38 13.05
CA ARG A 167 -12.90 -17.32 14.16
C ARG A 167 -13.04 -18.73 13.63
N PHE A 168 -12.15 -19.60 14.08
CA PHE A 168 -12.10 -20.98 13.62
C PHE A 168 -11.54 -21.90 14.69
N LEU A 169 -11.89 -23.17 14.58
CA LEU A 169 -11.45 -24.23 15.46
C LEU A 169 -10.44 -25.07 14.69
N ASN A 170 -9.19 -25.08 15.14
CA ASN A 170 -8.15 -25.90 14.55
C ASN A 170 -8.05 -27.22 15.33
N LEU A 171 -8.35 -28.33 14.67
CA LEU A 171 -8.37 -29.66 15.26
C LEU A 171 -7.26 -30.51 14.65
N THR A 172 -6.56 -31.23 15.52
CA THR A 172 -5.70 -32.35 15.15
C THR A 172 -6.31 -33.63 15.70
N ILE A 173 -6.89 -34.43 14.81
CA ILE A 173 -7.50 -35.72 15.12
C ILE A 173 -6.46 -36.81 14.94
N LEU A 174 -6.36 -37.71 15.92
CA LEU A 174 -5.45 -38.85 15.91
C LEU A 174 -6.28 -40.14 15.83
N GLY A 175 -5.93 -41.03 14.90
CA GLY A 175 -6.62 -42.31 14.72
C GLY A 175 -8.11 -42.18 14.34
N GLY A 176 -8.46 -41.18 13.53
CA GLY A 176 -9.84 -40.89 13.13
C GLY A 176 -10.26 -41.57 11.82
N LYS A 177 -11.54 -41.91 11.69
CA LYS A 177 -12.17 -42.48 10.48
C LYS A 177 -13.63 -42.04 10.37
N GLY A 178 -14.11 -41.82 9.15
CA GLY A 178 -15.51 -41.50 8.85
C GLY A 178 -15.89 -40.07 9.25
N THR A 179 -17.14 -39.91 9.68
CA THR A 179 -17.71 -38.65 10.16
C THR A 179 -17.61 -38.55 11.68
N LEU A 180 -17.11 -37.41 12.17
CA LEU A 180 -17.14 -37.05 13.59
C LEU A 180 -18.10 -35.88 13.81
N ILE A 181 -18.83 -35.91 14.91
CA ILE A 181 -19.75 -34.85 15.33
C ILE A 181 -19.16 -34.18 16.56
N GLY A 182 -19.07 -32.86 16.52
CA GLY A 182 -18.51 -32.04 17.59
C GLY A 182 -19.55 -31.16 18.25
N TYR A 183 -19.44 -31.04 19.58
CA TYR A 183 -20.22 -30.14 20.40
C TYR A 183 -19.29 -29.26 21.22
N VAL A 184 -19.63 -27.98 21.31
CA VAL A 184 -18.88 -26.99 22.08
C VAL A 184 -19.75 -26.52 23.23
N HIS A 185 -19.26 -26.73 24.44
CA HIS A 185 -19.93 -26.42 25.69
C HIS A 185 -19.18 -25.35 26.46
N ARG A 186 -19.91 -24.60 27.28
CA ARG A 186 -19.33 -23.60 28.17
C ARG A 186 -18.59 -24.21 29.36
N SER A 187 -18.98 -25.41 29.78
CA SER A 187 -18.52 -26.08 30.98
C SER A 187 -18.62 -27.61 30.86
N GLU A 188 -17.95 -28.33 31.76
CA GLU A 188 -17.86 -29.80 31.75
C GLU A 188 -19.17 -30.51 32.07
N ASP A 189 -20.07 -29.84 32.79
CA ASP A 189 -21.42 -30.33 33.11
C ASP A 189 -22.34 -30.40 31.88
N LYS A 190 -21.90 -29.87 30.73
CA LYS A 190 -22.63 -29.84 29.45
C LYS A 190 -24.04 -29.25 29.57
N SER A 191 -24.25 -28.33 30.51
CA SER A 191 -25.56 -27.71 30.79
C SER A 191 -26.13 -26.90 29.61
N GLY A 192 -25.27 -26.51 28.66
CA GLY A 192 -25.67 -25.89 27.39
C GLY A 192 -24.68 -26.19 26.27
N THR A 193 -25.18 -26.30 25.04
CA THR A 193 -24.36 -26.40 23.82
C THR A 193 -24.35 -25.05 23.13
N ASP A 194 -23.19 -24.39 23.09
CA ASP A 194 -23.03 -23.09 22.45
C ASP A 194 -22.98 -23.23 20.92
N TRP A 195 -22.39 -24.33 20.43
CA TRP A 195 -22.19 -24.57 19.01
C TRP A 195 -21.96 -26.05 18.71
N SER A 196 -22.30 -26.50 17.50
CA SER A 196 -22.07 -27.86 17.02
C SER A 196 -21.54 -27.86 15.59
N PHE A 197 -20.71 -28.83 15.26
CA PHE A 197 -20.10 -28.97 13.94
C PHE A 197 -19.89 -30.44 13.57
N SER A 198 -19.50 -30.71 12.33
CA SER A 198 -19.14 -32.06 11.88
C SER A 198 -17.86 -32.02 11.06
N VAL A 199 -17.03 -33.05 11.18
CA VAL A 199 -15.78 -33.21 10.43
C VAL A 199 -15.79 -34.54 9.69
N GLU A 200 -15.57 -34.50 8.38
CA GLU A 200 -15.46 -35.69 7.53
C GLU A 200 -13.98 -36.02 7.28
N ILE A 201 -13.53 -37.17 7.77
CA ILE A 201 -12.14 -37.64 7.61
C ILE A 201 -11.98 -38.51 6.36
N GLY A 202 -13.06 -39.17 5.96
CA GLY A 202 -13.10 -40.12 4.84
C GLY A 202 -13.09 -41.58 5.30
N THR A 203 -12.98 -42.48 4.32
CA THR A 203 -13.23 -43.93 4.53
C THR A 203 -12.06 -44.69 5.14
N ALA A 204 -10.84 -44.18 5.03
CA ALA A 204 -9.64 -44.80 5.58
C ALA A 204 -9.29 -44.22 6.95
N THR A 205 -8.81 -45.06 7.87
CA THR A 205 -8.31 -44.59 9.17
C THR A 205 -7.05 -43.76 8.95
N ARG A 206 -7.08 -42.51 9.42
CA ARG A 206 -5.94 -41.60 9.36
C ARG A 206 -5.26 -41.54 10.72
N THR A 207 -3.95 -41.79 10.74
CA THR A 207 -3.13 -41.70 11.97
C THR A 207 -3.12 -40.28 12.52
N ARG A 208 -3.02 -39.28 11.63
CA ARG A 208 -3.13 -37.86 11.94
C ARG A 208 -3.92 -37.15 10.85
N PHE A 209 -4.91 -36.36 11.25
CA PHE A 209 -5.73 -35.55 10.35
C PHE A 209 -5.91 -34.15 10.96
N ILE A 210 -5.71 -33.11 10.16
CA ILE A 210 -5.87 -31.72 10.58
C ILE A 210 -7.14 -31.19 9.92
N ALA A 211 -8.00 -30.57 10.71
CA ALA A 211 -9.23 -29.96 10.25
C ALA A 211 -9.36 -28.55 10.82
N THR A 212 -9.64 -27.58 9.96
CA THR A 212 -9.97 -26.22 10.36
C THR A 212 -11.46 -26.00 10.14
N VAL A 213 -12.20 -25.84 11.22
CA VAL A 213 -13.66 -25.65 11.19
C VAL A 213 -13.96 -24.18 11.38
N GLY A 214 -14.46 -23.52 10.33
CA GLY A 214 -14.90 -22.13 10.38
C GLY A 214 -16.29 -21.95 11.01
N GLY A 215 -16.70 -20.70 11.18
CA GLY A 215 -18.08 -20.37 11.56
C GLY A 215 -18.38 -20.41 13.05
N ILE A 216 -17.36 -20.21 13.89
CA ILE A 216 -17.55 -20.11 15.34
C ILE A 216 -18.42 -18.90 15.68
N PRO A 217 -19.47 -19.06 16.51
CA PRO A 217 -20.33 -17.95 16.93
C PRO A 217 -19.56 -16.85 17.67
N PRO A 218 -19.96 -15.56 17.50
CA PRO A 218 -19.26 -14.44 18.11
C PRO A 218 -19.32 -14.42 19.65
N GLY A 219 -20.25 -15.17 20.27
CA GLY A 219 -20.36 -15.30 21.72
C GLY A 219 -19.26 -16.16 22.37
N ILE A 220 -18.45 -16.87 21.58
CA ILE A 220 -17.33 -17.67 22.08
C ILE A 220 -16.06 -16.81 22.07
N THR A 221 -15.63 -16.36 23.26
CA THR A 221 -14.48 -15.46 23.45
C THR A 221 -13.53 -15.92 24.57
N SER A 222 -13.67 -17.17 25.03
CA SER A 222 -12.83 -17.77 26.06
C SER A 222 -12.75 -19.27 25.83
N ASP A 223 -11.94 -19.95 26.64
CA ASP A 223 -11.81 -21.41 26.60
C ASP A 223 -13.18 -22.10 26.65
N ARG A 224 -13.30 -23.22 25.94
CA ARG A 224 -14.52 -24.02 25.86
C ARG A 224 -14.22 -25.49 26.02
N TYR A 225 -15.20 -26.21 26.57
CA TYR A 225 -15.17 -27.65 26.69
C TYR A 225 -15.72 -28.27 25.40
N VAL A 226 -14.85 -28.86 24.60
CA VAL A 226 -15.20 -29.40 23.28
C VAL A 226 -15.25 -30.91 23.36
N CYS A 227 -16.33 -31.50 22.85
CA CYS A 227 -16.54 -32.93 22.77
C CYS A 227 -16.65 -33.36 21.31
N LEU A 228 -16.00 -34.46 20.94
CA LEU A 228 -16.09 -35.11 19.64
C LEU A 228 -16.55 -36.55 19.82
N GLN A 229 -17.53 -36.97 19.02
CA GLN A 229 -18.02 -38.34 18.98
C GLN A 229 -18.06 -38.87 17.54
N PRO A 230 -17.73 -40.16 17.32
CA PRO A 230 -17.98 -40.82 16.05
C PRO A 230 -19.47 -40.84 15.69
N ALA A 231 -19.80 -40.58 14.43
CA ALA A 231 -21.17 -40.70 13.96
C ALA A 231 -21.68 -42.14 14.13
N GLY A 232 -22.75 -42.32 14.91
CA GLY A 232 -23.35 -43.62 15.20
C GLY A 232 -22.86 -44.29 16.48
N ASP A 233 -21.87 -43.71 17.17
CA ASP A 233 -21.40 -44.20 18.47
C ASP A 233 -21.17 -43.04 19.44
N ALA A 234 -22.22 -42.67 20.18
CA ALA A 234 -22.17 -41.60 21.18
C ALA A 234 -21.38 -41.97 22.44
N ASN A 235 -21.15 -43.27 22.68
CA ASN A 235 -20.43 -43.72 23.88
C ASN A 235 -18.91 -43.57 23.71
N ALA A 236 -18.42 -43.51 22.47
CA ALA A 236 -17.03 -43.25 22.13
C ALA A 236 -16.68 -41.74 22.09
N GLU A 237 -17.43 -40.91 22.80
CA GLU A 237 -17.15 -39.48 22.91
C GLU A 237 -15.82 -39.22 23.63
N GLN A 238 -15.09 -38.23 23.13
CA GLN A 238 -13.89 -37.69 23.76
C GLN A 238 -14.10 -36.21 24.00
N CYS A 239 -13.79 -35.72 25.20
CA CYS A 239 -13.96 -34.31 25.54
C CYS A 239 -12.68 -33.71 26.12
N LYS A 240 -12.37 -32.46 25.75
CA LYS A 240 -11.20 -31.71 26.22
C LYS A 240 -11.48 -30.22 26.29
N TRP A 241 -10.85 -29.54 27.24
CA TRP A 241 -10.75 -28.09 27.24
C TRP A 241 -9.82 -27.63 26.14
N LEU A 242 -10.33 -26.77 25.26
CA LEU A 242 -9.53 -26.13 24.22
C LEU A 242 -9.34 -24.67 24.57
N LYS A 243 -8.09 -24.21 24.47
CA LYS A 243 -7.72 -22.82 24.74
C LYS A 243 -8.23 -21.90 23.63
N TYR A 244 -8.66 -20.72 24.03
CA TYR A 244 -8.98 -19.61 23.15
C TYR A 244 -7.77 -18.69 23.00
N GLU A 245 -7.29 -18.55 21.76
CA GLU A 245 -6.17 -17.69 21.40
C GLU A 245 -6.64 -16.60 20.44
N ALA A 246 -6.44 -15.34 20.84
CA ALA A 246 -6.78 -14.19 20.01
C ALA A 246 -5.51 -13.43 19.62
N SER A 247 -5.28 -13.30 18.31
CA SER A 247 -4.30 -12.37 17.77
C SER A 247 -4.90 -10.96 17.69
N PRO A 248 -4.11 -9.90 17.95
CA PRO A 248 -4.57 -8.54 17.73
C PRO A 248 -4.83 -8.29 16.24
N LEU A 249 -5.68 -7.31 15.93
CA LEU A 249 -5.92 -6.87 14.57
C LEU A 249 -4.61 -6.43 13.91
N ARG A 250 -4.42 -6.79 12.64
CA ARG A 250 -3.27 -6.33 11.86
C ARG A 250 -3.26 -4.81 11.74
N GLU A 251 -2.22 -4.17 12.28
CA GLU A 251 -2.00 -2.73 12.11
C GLU A 251 -1.41 -2.45 10.72
N ARG A 252 -1.97 -1.44 10.03
CA ARG A 252 -1.48 -1.01 8.72
C ARG A 252 -0.45 0.10 8.90
N HIS A 253 0.81 -0.19 8.61
CA HIS A 253 1.85 0.83 8.62
C HIS A 253 1.85 1.62 7.30
N VAL A 254 1.64 2.94 7.41
CA VAL A 254 1.77 3.89 6.30
C VAL A 254 2.93 4.81 6.61
N ALA A 255 4.05 4.67 5.89
CA ALA A 255 5.24 5.48 6.12
C ALA A 255 4.98 6.96 5.76
N HIS A 256 4.75 7.79 6.77
CA HIS A 256 4.80 9.26 6.63
C HIS A 256 6.17 9.72 7.13
N ARG A 257 7.22 9.60 6.30
CA ARG A 257 8.56 10.05 6.68
C ARG A 257 8.89 11.36 5.98
N TRP A 258 9.31 12.35 6.77
CA TRP A 258 10.02 13.52 6.26
C TRP A 258 11.42 13.09 5.83
N GLN A 259 11.83 13.48 4.62
CA GLN A 259 13.19 13.26 4.15
C GLN A 259 13.89 14.59 4.00
N ALA A 260 15.06 14.73 4.61
CA ALA A 260 15.94 15.87 4.42
C ALA A 260 16.80 15.64 3.17
N GLY A 261 16.80 16.63 2.28
CA GLY A 261 17.62 16.67 1.09
C GLY A 261 18.47 17.94 1.05
N ILE A 262 19.57 17.87 0.31
CA ILE A 262 20.38 19.03 -0.09
C ILE A 262 20.21 19.18 -1.59
N GLY A 263 19.80 20.37 -2.03
CA GLY A 263 19.61 20.68 -3.44
C GLY A 263 20.94 21.02 -4.10
N ASP A 264 21.01 20.77 -5.41
CA ASP A 264 22.11 21.22 -6.25
C ASP A 264 21.56 22.26 -7.22
N CYS A 265 22.15 23.45 -7.23
CA CYS A 265 21.84 24.47 -8.24
C CYS A 265 23.15 25.16 -8.65
N PRO A 266 23.47 25.19 -9.96
CA PRO A 266 24.59 25.97 -10.45
C PRO A 266 24.33 27.47 -10.21
N GLY A 267 25.23 28.12 -9.45
CA GLY A 267 25.17 29.55 -9.14
C GLY A 267 24.40 29.96 -7.88
N CYS A 268 23.65 29.06 -7.20
CA CYS A 268 22.86 29.45 -6.01
C CYS A 268 23.68 29.71 -4.74
N ASN A 269 24.99 29.49 -4.74
CA ASN A 269 25.82 29.57 -3.53
C ASN A 269 27.21 30.17 -3.71
N GLU A 270 27.48 30.82 -4.83
CA GLU A 270 28.82 31.33 -5.14
C GLU A 270 28.99 32.77 -4.64
N ARG A 271 29.40 32.93 -3.37
CA ARG A 271 30.05 34.16 -2.92
C ARG A 271 31.56 33.95 -2.83
N GLY A 272 32.29 34.59 -3.74
CA GLY A 272 33.74 34.65 -3.78
C GLY A 272 34.22 35.68 -4.80
N PHE A 273 35.45 36.18 -4.63
CA PHE A 273 36.10 37.12 -5.55
C PHE A 273 36.20 36.57 -6.98
N GLU A 274 36.22 35.25 -7.12
CA GLU A 274 36.24 34.55 -8.41
C GLU A 274 34.96 34.75 -9.23
N ASN A 275 33.80 34.89 -8.58
CA ASN A 275 32.54 35.14 -9.29
C ASN A 275 32.37 36.61 -9.69
N PHE A 276 32.96 37.54 -8.94
CA PHE A 276 33.09 38.92 -9.40
C PHE A 276 33.95 39.00 -10.67
N LEU A 277 35.00 38.20 -10.76
CA LEU A 277 35.85 38.10 -11.95
C LEU A 277 35.15 37.38 -13.12
N GLN A 278 34.39 36.32 -12.88
CA GLN A 278 33.55 35.69 -13.93
C GLN A 278 32.46 36.65 -14.43
N LYS A 279 31.80 37.39 -13.55
CA LYS A 279 30.84 38.45 -13.94
C LYS A 279 31.50 39.68 -14.57
N LEU A 280 32.83 39.77 -14.58
CA LEU A 280 33.59 40.76 -15.35
C LEU A 280 34.09 40.20 -16.69
N ASP A 281 33.87 38.91 -16.99
CA ASP A 281 34.24 38.33 -18.27
C ASP A 281 33.23 38.74 -19.35
N PRO A 282 33.63 39.60 -20.32
CA PRO A 282 32.72 40.09 -21.36
C PRO A 282 32.17 38.99 -22.27
N ARG A 283 32.74 37.78 -22.22
CA ARG A 283 32.26 36.62 -22.98
C ARG A 283 30.97 36.02 -22.42
N GLN A 284 30.75 36.16 -21.11
CA GLN A 284 29.58 35.59 -20.42
C GLN A 284 28.43 36.60 -20.28
N TRP A 285 28.65 37.88 -20.56
CA TRP A 285 27.63 38.94 -20.43
C TRP A 285 26.43 38.78 -21.39
N LEU A 286 26.62 38.01 -22.45
CA LEU A 286 25.60 37.77 -23.49
C LEU A 286 25.00 36.36 -23.40
N ASP A 287 25.46 35.52 -22.46
CA ASP A 287 24.89 34.19 -22.25
C ASP A 287 23.50 34.31 -21.63
N GLY A 288 22.47 33.86 -22.37
CA GLY A 288 21.07 33.87 -21.94
C GLY A 288 20.14 34.76 -22.78
N LEU A 289 20.64 35.53 -23.75
CA LEU A 289 19.82 36.30 -24.69
C LEU A 289 19.29 35.41 -25.82
N ASN A 290 18.23 34.63 -25.56
CA ASN A 290 17.65 33.71 -26.54
C ASN A 290 16.47 34.32 -27.33
N SER A 291 15.96 35.49 -26.94
CA SER A 291 14.88 36.18 -27.65
C SER A 291 15.33 37.51 -28.27
N THR A 292 14.78 37.82 -29.45
CA THR A 292 15.04 39.10 -30.15
C THR A 292 14.58 40.31 -29.32
N THR A 293 13.59 40.13 -28.46
CA THR A 293 13.10 41.16 -27.53
C THR A 293 14.12 41.49 -26.45
N GLU A 294 14.80 40.50 -25.88
CA GLU A 294 15.79 40.72 -24.81
C GLU A 294 17.05 41.43 -25.34
N VAL A 295 17.45 41.14 -26.58
CA VAL A 295 18.58 41.83 -27.23
C VAL A 295 18.26 43.31 -27.46
N VAL A 296 17.04 43.63 -27.90
CA VAL A 296 16.60 45.01 -28.14
C VAL A 296 16.48 45.79 -26.82
N THR A 297 15.96 45.17 -25.76
CA THR A 297 15.89 45.82 -24.44
C THR A 297 17.28 46.06 -23.85
N CYS A 298 18.21 45.10 -23.99
CA CYS A 298 19.59 45.26 -23.54
C CYS A 298 20.31 46.41 -24.27
N ALA A 299 20.15 46.51 -25.60
CA ALA A 299 20.71 47.61 -26.38
C ALA A 299 20.15 48.98 -25.97
N LEU A 300 18.85 49.03 -25.66
CA LEU A 300 18.17 50.26 -25.22
C LEU A 300 18.63 50.69 -23.83
N GLU A 301 18.81 49.76 -22.90
CA GLU A 301 19.36 50.04 -21.56
C GLU A 301 20.79 50.58 -21.63
N ILE A 302 21.66 49.97 -22.46
CA ILE A 302 23.03 50.46 -22.66
C ILE A 302 23.02 51.88 -23.25
N ALA A 303 22.15 52.14 -24.24
CA ALA A 303 22.03 53.47 -24.84
C ALA A 303 21.57 54.53 -23.82
N LEU A 304 20.62 54.18 -22.94
CA LEU A 304 20.15 55.07 -21.87
C LEU A 304 21.25 55.36 -20.84
N ILE A 305 22.05 54.35 -20.49
CA ILE A 305 23.19 54.54 -19.57
C ILE A 305 24.21 55.49 -20.19
N VAL A 306 24.61 55.27 -21.44
CA VAL A 306 25.56 56.16 -22.15
C VAL A 306 25.02 57.58 -22.25
N LEU A 307 23.74 57.74 -22.59
CA LEU A 307 23.09 59.05 -22.64
C LEU A 307 23.09 59.74 -21.27
N SER A 308 22.77 59.02 -20.20
CA SER A 308 22.80 59.56 -18.84
C SER A 308 24.20 60.02 -18.43
N LEU A 309 25.23 59.27 -18.81
CA LEU A 309 26.63 59.58 -18.50
C LEU A 309 27.10 60.84 -19.26
N LEU A 310 26.70 60.98 -20.53
CA LEU A 310 26.96 62.17 -21.34
C LEU A 310 26.24 63.41 -20.81
N VAL A 311 24.97 63.28 -20.39
CA VAL A 311 24.22 64.37 -19.76
C VAL A 311 24.88 64.79 -18.45
N THR A 312 25.32 63.83 -17.64
CA THR A 312 26.03 64.12 -16.37
C THR A 312 27.35 64.84 -16.63
N LEU A 313 28.14 64.39 -17.62
CA LEU A 313 29.38 65.06 -18.04
C LEU A 313 29.12 66.47 -18.58
N MET A 314 28.06 66.68 -19.35
CA MET A 314 27.65 67.99 -19.86
C MET A 314 27.26 68.93 -18.71
N ILE A 315 26.45 68.48 -17.75
CA ILE A 315 26.06 69.27 -16.59
C ILE A 315 27.30 69.64 -15.75
N CYS A 316 28.18 68.67 -15.48
CA CYS A 316 29.40 68.92 -14.74
C CYS A 316 30.31 69.93 -15.47
N THR A 317 30.54 69.75 -16.76
CA THR A 317 31.51 70.58 -17.51
C THR A 317 30.97 71.96 -17.92
N LYS A 318 29.67 72.08 -18.23
CA LYS A 318 29.06 73.31 -18.75
C LYS A 318 28.27 74.10 -17.71
N CYS A 319 27.82 73.48 -16.62
CA CYS A 319 27.07 74.17 -15.58
C CYS A 319 27.89 74.28 -14.30
N ILE A 320 28.40 73.18 -13.76
CA ILE A 320 29.05 73.17 -12.43
C ILE A 320 30.42 73.85 -12.46
N ILE A 321 31.30 73.50 -13.40
CA ILE A 321 32.65 74.08 -13.51
C ILE A 321 32.63 75.61 -13.74
N PRO A 322 31.82 76.19 -14.66
CA PRO A 322 31.79 77.64 -14.83
C PRO A 322 31.13 78.38 -13.65
N LEU A 323 30.11 77.80 -12.99
CA LEU A 323 29.54 78.38 -11.77
C LEU A 323 30.56 78.40 -10.62
N ALA A 324 31.34 77.33 -10.46
CA ALA A 324 32.43 77.27 -9.48
C ALA A 324 33.56 78.28 -9.79
N ARG A 325 33.88 78.52 -11.08
CA ARG A 325 34.83 79.58 -11.47
C ARG A 325 34.28 80.98 -11.18
N TRP A 326 32.99 81.20 -11.34
CA TRP A 326 32.35 82.50 -11.07
C TRP A 326 32.29 82.83 -9.57
N THR A 327 31.99 81.84 -8.71
CA THR A 327 31.98 82.02 -7.25
C THR A 327 33.38 82.26 -6.68
N ILE A 328 34.41 81.60 -7.23
CA ILE A 328 35.81 81.84 -6.83
C ILE A 328 36.29 83.24 -7.28
N CYS A 329 35.90 83.72 -8.47
CA CYS A 329 36.23 85.08 -8.93
C CYS A 329 35.49 86.18 -8.15
N SER A 330 34.22 85.99 -7.75
CA SER A 330 33.50 87.00 -6.96
C SER A 330 33.98 87.10 -5.50
N SER A 331 34.66 86.06 -5.00
CA SER A 331 35.31 86.08 -3.68
C SER A 331 36.59 86.93 -3.70
N SER A 332 37.33 86.94 -4.81
CA SER A 332 38.56 87.73 -4.95
C SER A 332 38.30 89.23 -5.10
N SER A 333 37.17 89.64 -5.72
CA SER A 333 36.82 91.05 -5.89
C SER A 333 36.35 91.76 -4.60
N LYS A 334 36.14 91.04 -3.49
CA LYS A 334 35.78 91.64 -2.20
C LYS A 334 36.98 91.99 -1.30
N GLN A 335 38.21 91.65 -1.70
CA GLN A 335 39.41 91.94 -0.90
C GLN A 335 40.10 93.28 -1.25
N TYR A 336 39.70 93.97 -2.32
CA TYR A 336 40.17 95.33 -2.67
C TYR A 336 39.04 96.36 -2.52
N LYS A 337 38.50 96.50 -1.31
CA LYS A 337 37.72 97.68 -0.89
C LYS A 337 37.67 97.79 0.63
N LYS A 338 38.80 98.14 1.23
CA LYS A 338 38.89 99.06 2.38
C LYS A 338 40.33 99.50 2.58
#